data_AF-X1EIF4-F1
#
_entry.id   AF-X1EIF4-F1
#
_cell.length_a   1.000
_cell.length_b   1.000
_cell.length_c   1.000
_cell.angle_alpha   90.00
_cell.angle_beta   90.00
_cell.angle_gamma   90.00
#
_symmetry.space_group_name_H-M   'P 1'
#
loop_
_entity.id
_entity.type
_entity.pdbx_description
1 polymer ?
#
loop_
_entity_poly.entity_id
_entity_poly.type
_entity_poly.pdbx_seq_one_letter_code
_entity_poly.pdbx_strand_id
1 'polypeptide(L)'
;MSEKSTANGQSHAARKPSSRLHFIDNWRSALIILVVLHHLALVYGAVGPFYYFEPPWTDPLAYLVFLAFVLINQSWFMGALFLMSGYFTPGSFERKGPGSFLKDRVLRLGIPLVVFIFVLSPIASIGYYQMPASLTGITSPLTWQKYPKLIGFGPLWFVAMLLIFDFGYAAWRAATRNRASQPAINSAPPGYLAIGIFVLVL
;
A
#
# COMPACT_ATOMS: atom_id res chain seq x y z
N MET A 1 17.95 -62.54 -28.61
CA MET A 1 16.65 -61.89 -28.89
C MET A 1 16.51 -60.74 -27.90
N SER A 2 16.53 -59.50 -28.42
CA SER A 2 16.03 -58.19 -27.94
C SER A 2 15.59 -58.00 -26.48
N GLU A 3 15.61 -56.84 -25.82
CA GLU A 3 16.05 -55.44 -26.05
C GLU A 3 15.77 -54.74 -24.69
N LYS A 4 16.76 -54.10 -24.06
CA LYS A 4 16.88 -52.63 -23.85
C LYS A 4 15.62 -51.81 -23.43
N SER A 5 15.82 -51.02 -22.36
CA SER A 5 15.40 -49.60 -22.22
C SER A 5 13.91 -49.34 -21.87
N THR A 6 13.49 -48.44 -20.97
CA THR A 6 14.14 -47.32 -20.27
C THR A 6 13.24 -46.81 -19.13
N ALA A 7 13.90 -46.13 -18.19
CA ALA A 7 13.38 -45.37 -17.06
C ALA A 7 12.22 -44.41 -17.33
N ASN A 8 11.44 -44.11 -16.28
CA ASN A 8 11.12 -42.71 -15.95
C ASN A 8 10.74 -42.54 -14.46
N GLY A 9 11.75 -42.54 -13.58
CA GLY A 9 11.60 -42.01 -12.23
C GLY A 9 11.64 -40.49 -12.29
N GLN A 10 10.48 -39.83 -12.35
CA GLN A 10 10.42 -38.38 -12.25
C GLN A 10 10.88 -37.95 -10.84
N SER A 11 12.08 -37.38 -10.77
CA SER A 11 12.57 -36.71 -9.57
C SER A 11 11.72 -35.45 -9.34
N HIS A 12 10.79 -35.52 -8.40
CA HIS A 12 10.25 -34.33 -7.77
C HIS A 12 11.37 -33.67 -6.97
N ALA A 13 12.14 -32.80 -7.64
CA ALA A 13 13.07 -31.89 -6.98
C ALA A 13 12.28 -31.14 -5.90
N ALA A 14 12.51 -31.50 -4.64
CA ALA A 14 11.89 -30.86 -3.50
C ALA A 14 12.20 -29.36 -3.57
N ARG A 15 11.16 -28.55 -3.77
CA ARG A 15 11.29 -27.10 -3.85
C ARG A 15 11.84 -26.62 -2.51
N LYS A 16 13.12 -26.25 -2.49
CA LYS A 16 13.81 -25.75 -1.30
C LYS A 16 12.93 -24.66 -0.66
N PRO A 17 12.51 -24.78 0.60
CA PRO A 17 11.63 -23.80 1.22
C PRO A 17 12.33 -22.45 1.14
N SER A 18 11.68 -21.47 0.52
CA SER A 18 12.22 -20.11 0.46
C SER A 18 12.35 -19.62 1.89
N SER A 19 13.58 -19.38 2.34
CA SER A 19 13.84 -18.79 3.65
C SER A 19 13.08 -17.47 3.74
N ARG A 20 12.18 -17.35 4.71
CA ARG A 20 11.44 -16.11 4.93
C ARG A 20 12.43 -15.06 5.42
N LEU A 21 12.42 -13.90 4.77
CA LEU A 21 13.26 -12.77 5.19
C LEU A 21 12.61 -12.10 6.40
N HIS A 22 12.83 -12.64 7.60
CA HIS A 22 12.26 -12.13 8.86
C HIS A 22 12.51 -10.63 9.06
N PHE A 23 13.67 -10.14 8.64
CA PHE A 23 14.01 -8.72 8.66
C PHE A 23 13.00 -7.87 7.87
N ILE A 24 12.61 -8.29 6.67
CA ILE A 24 11.64 -7.56 5.84
C ILE A 24 10.25 -7.56 6.47
N ASP A 25 9.85 -8.66 7.07
CA ASP A 25 8.57 -8.75 7.76
C ASP A 25 8.54 -7.86 9.01
N ASN A 26 9.65 -7.77 9.75
CA ASN A 26 9.80 -6.85 10.88
C ASN A 26 9.77 -5.39 10.42
N TRP A 27 10.48 -5.04 9.35
CA TRP A 27 10.45 -3.70 8.77
C TRP A 27 9.06 -3.29 8.28
N ARG A 28 8.37 -4.20 7.59
CA ARG A 28 6.98 -3.96 7.16
C ARG A 28 6.09 -3.71 8.37
N SER A 29 6.24 -4.52 9.42
CA SER A 29 5.45 -4.37 10.65
C SER A 29 5.73 -3.04 11.34
N ALA A 30 7.00 -2.63 11.43
CA ALA A 30 7.39 -1.34 11.98
C ALA A 30 6.78 -0.17 11.19
N LEU A 31 6.79 -0.23 9.86
CA LEU A 31 6.15 0.79 9.02
C LEU A 31 4.63 0.84 9.21
N ILE A 32 3.97 -0.31 9.36
CA ILE A 32 2.53 -0.37 9.64
C ILE A 32 2.22 0.21 11.03
N ILE A 33 3.05 -0.06 12.04
CA ILE A 33 2.92 0.55 13.36
C ILE A 33 3.05 2.08 13.25
N LEU A 34 4.00 2.59 12.47
CA LEU A 34 4.13 4.02 12.21
C LEU A 34 2.89 4.60 11.52
N VAL A 35 2.22 3.87 10.61
CA VAL A 35 0.93 4.30 10.04
C VAL A 35 -0.10 4.48 11.15
N VAL A 36 -0.21 3.54 12.09
CA VAL A 36 -1.17 3.62 13.20
C VAL A 36 -0.83 4.81 14.11
N LEU A 37 0.42 4.93 14.53
CA LEU A 37 0.88 6.04 15.36
C LEU A 37 0.67 7.40 14.69
N HIS A 38 0.87 7.48 13.38
CA HIS A 38 0.62 8.70 12.59
C HIS A 38 -0.84 9.15 12.70
N HIS A 39 -1.78 8.24 12.49
CA HIS A 39 -3.20 8.57 12.60
C HIS A 39 -3.61 8.88 14.04
N LEU A 40 -3.04 8.20 15.04
CA LEU A 40 -3.25 8.55 16.45
C LEU A 40 -2.76 9.97 16.75
N ALA A 41 -1.60 10.36 16.22
CA ALA A 41 -1.08 11.72 16.37
C ALA A 41 -1.98 12.78 15.72
N LEU A 42 -2.65 12.46 14.61
CA LEU A 42 -3.66 13.36 14.01
C LEU A 42 -4.87 13.56 14.93
N VAL A 43 -5.37 12.49 15.58
CA VAL A 43 -6.53 12.53 16.49
C VAL A 43 -6.22 13.31 17.76
N TYR A 44 -5.12 12.97 18.45
CA TYR A 44 -4.78 13.54 19.76
C TYR A 44 -4.03 14.85 19.67
N GLY A 45 -3.29 15.08 18.58
CA GLY A 45 -2.57 16.33 18.36
C GLY A 45 -3.39 17.41 17.66
N ALA A 46 -4.59 17.09 17.17
CA ALA A 46 -5.43 18.00 16.36
C ALA A 46 -4.66 18.67 15.20
N VAL A 47 -3.67 17.96 14.64
CA VAL A 47 -2.71 18.47 13.65
C VAL A 47 -3.32 18.60 12.24
N GLY A 48 -4.38 17.84 11.97
CA GLY A 48 -5.07 17.86 10.69
C GLY A 48 -6.25 16.90 10.70
N PRO A 49 -7.31 17.16 9.89
CA PRO A 49 -8.57 16.45 10.00
C PRO A 49 -8.42 14.94 9.78
N PHE A 50 -8.83 14.13 10.75
CA PHE A 50 -8.84 12.68 10.63
C PHE A 50 -9.98 12.02 11.41
N TYR A 51 -11.15 11.87 10.78
CA TYR A 51 -12.41 11.28 11.30
C TYR A 51 -12.99 11.87 12.60
N TYR A 52 -12.14 12.20 13.57
CA TYR A 52 -12.46 12.67 14.90
C TYR A 52 -11.19 13.26 15.53
N PHE A 53 -11.35 14.27 16.37
CA PHE A 53 -10.30 14.74 17.27
C PHE A 53 -10.71 14.38 18.68
N GLU A 54 -9.74 14.10 19.55
CA GLU A 54 -10.04 13.86 20.96
C GLU A 54 -9.78 15.12 21.79
N PRO A 55 -10.80 15.67 22.51
CA PRO A 55 -10.58 16.77 23.45
C PRO A 55 -9.80 16.33 24.70
N PRO A 56 -9.07 17.24 25.39
CA PRO A 56 -8.85 18.64 25.04
C PRO A 56 -7.69 18.83 24.05
N TRP A 57 -7.87 19.71 23.07
CA TRP A 57 -6.89 20.06 22.02
C TRP A 57 -6.25 21.45 22.24
N THR A 58 -6.21 21.91 23.48
CA THR A 58 -5.71 23.25 23.84
C THR A 58 -4.26 23.26 24.30
N ASP A 59 -3.60 22.10 24.41
CA ASP A 59 -2.21 22.00 24.83
C ASP A 59 -1.25 22.30 23.66
N PRO A 60 -0.51 23.43 23.70
CA PRO A 60 0.40 23.81 22.61
C PRO A 60 1.61 22.89 22.49
N LEU A 61 2.07 22.30 23.59
CA LEU A 61 3.21 21.39 23.57
C LEU A 61 2.83 20.06 22.91
N ALA A 62 1.65 19.52 23.27
CA ALA A 62 1.11 18.32 22.63
C ALA A 62 0.96 18.53 21.11
N TYR A 63 0.35 19.65 20.69
CA TYR A 63 0.23 20.01 19.28
C TYR A 63 1.59 20.04 18.58
N LEU A 64 2.59 20.72 19.16
CA LEU A 64 3.91 20.85 18.55
C LEU A 64 4.63 19.50 18.40
N VAL A 65 4.57 18.65 19.44
CA VAL A 65 5.20 17.32 19.43
C VAL A 65 4.55 16.42 18.38
N PHE A 66 3.21 16.36 18.35
CA PHE A 66 2.50 15.55 17.36
C PHE A 66 2.65 16.10 15.94
N LEU A 67 2.68 17.43 15.75
CA LEU A 67 2.94 18.05 14.46
C LEU A 67 4.33 17.67 13.94
N ALA A 68 5.36 17.81 14.77
CA ALA A 68 6.72 17.43 14.40
C ALA A 68 6.80 15.94 14.02
N PHE A 69 6.19 15.06 14.83
CA PHE A 69 6.11 13.63 14.53
C PHE A 69 5.40 13.35 13.20
N VAL A 70 4.24 13.96 12.95
CA VAL A 70 3.45 13.79 11.73
C VAL A 70 4.25 14.21 10.50
N LEU A 71 4.86 15.40 10.51
CA LEU A 71 5.64 15.92 9.38
C LEU A 71 6.87 15.05 9.08
N ILE A 72 7.61 14.69 10.12
CA ILE A 72 8.79 13.83 9.97
C ILE A 72 8.37 12.47 9.45
N ASN A 73 7.37 11.83 10.07
CA ASN A 73 6.92 10.51 9.66
C ASN A 73 6.42 10.52 8.21
N GLN A 74 5.59 11.50 7.84
CA GLN A 74 4.97 11.61 6.52
C GLN A 74 5.98 11.77 5.37
N SER A 75 7.13 12.40 5.64
CA SER A 75 8.15 12.66 4.62
C SER A 75 8.75 11.40 3.98
N TRP A 76 8.70 10.23 4.65
CA TRP A 76 9.40 9.03 4.17
C TRP A 76 8.61 7.72 4.29
N PHE A 77 7.75 7.55 5.29
CA PHE A 77 7.21 6.21 5.62
C PHE A 77 6.38 5.60 4.49
N MET A 78 5.57 6.42 3.81
CA MET A 78 4.79 5.97 2.64
C MET A 78 5.71 5.59 1.48
N GLY A 79 6.77 6.37 1.25
CA GLY A 79 7.79 6.06 0.24
C GLY A 79 8.45 4.71 0.50
N ALA A 80 8.80 4.42 1.75
CA ALA A 80 9.38 3.13 2.15
C ALA A 80 8.40 1.96 1.92
N LEU A 81 7.11 2.14 2.24
CA LEU A 81 6.06 1.13 1.97
C LEU A 81 5.87 0.87 0.47
N PHE A 82 5.88 1.92 -0.36
CA PHE A 82 5.80 1.79 -1.82
C PHE A 82 7.03 1.12 -2.40
N LEU A 83 8.23 1.52 -1.98
CA LEU A 83 9.49 0.93 -2.41
C LEU A 83 9.51 -0.57 -2.10
N MET A 84 9.15 -0.95 -0.88
CA MET A 84 9.09 -2.34 -0.47
C MET A 84 8.07 -3.13 -1.31
N SER A 85 6.88 -2.56 -1.53
CA SER A 85 5.84 -3.21 -2.32
C SER A 85 6.29 -3.42 -3.77
N GLY A 86 6.88 -2.40 -4.39
CA GLY A 86 7.42 -2.44 -5.75
C GLY A 86 8.56 -3.44 -5.91
N TYR A 87 9.47 -3.52 -4.93
CA TYR A 87 10.60 -4.47 -4.96
C TYR A 87 10.15 -5.93 -5.06
N PHE A 88 9.07 -6.32 -4.36
CA PHE A 88 8.55 -7.69 -4.38
C PHE A 88 7.53 -7.98 -5.49
N THR A 89 7.04 -6.97 -6.20
CA THR A 89 6.02 -7.17 -7.25
C THR A 89 6.52 -8.01 -8.44
N PRO A 90 7.69 -7.75 -9.06
CA PRO A 90 8.19 -8.54 -10.19
C PRO A 90 8.33 -10.03 -9.87
N GLY A 91 9.00 -10.38 -8.76
CA GLY A 91 9.18 -11.78 -8.35
C GLY A 91 7.87 -12.48 -7.98
N SER A 92 6.87 -11.74 -7.48
CA SER A 92 5.53 -12.27 -7.24
C SER A 92 4.77 -12.52 -8.54
N PHE A 93 4.88 -11.60 -9.51
CA PHE A 93 4.26 -11.70 -10.83
C PHE A 93 4.81 -12.90 -11.62
N GLU A 94 6.12 -13.08 -11.67
CA GLU A 94 6.77 -14.18 -12.40
C GLU A 94 6.44 -15.56 -11.84
N ARG A 95 6.38 -15.67 -10.50
CA ARG A 95 6.07 -16.94 -9.84
C ARG A 95 4.62 -17.40 -10.03
N LYS A 96 3.68 -16.46 -10.17
CA LYS A 96 2.23 -16.74 -10.24
C LYS A 96 1.66 -16.67 -11.64
N GLY A 97 2.30 -15.92 -12.54
CA GLY A 97 1.73 -15.52 -13.82
C GLY A 97 0.65 -14.43 -13.66
N PRO A 98 0.27 -13.76 -14.77
CA PRO A 98 -0.54 -12.54 -14.74
C PRO A 98 -1.94 -12.73 -14.13
N GLY A 99 -2.66 -13.77 -14.52
CA GLY A 99 -4.04 -14.00 -14.05
C GLY A 99 -4.13 -14.31 -12.55
N SER A 100 -3.29 -15.23 -12.08
CA SER A 100 -3.24 -15.59 -10.65
C SER A 100 -2.71 -14.44 -9.79
N PHE A 101 -1.72 -13.69 -10.29
CA PHE A 101 -1.22 -12.49 -9.61
C PHE A 101 -2.32 -11.44 -9.40
N LEU A 102 -3.03 -11.04 -10.46
CA LEU A 102 -4.08 -10.02 -10.37
C LEU A 102 -5.26 -10.49 -9.51
N LYS A 103 -5.70 -11.74 -9.68
CA LYS A 103 -6.77 -12.32 -8.85
C LYS A 103 -6.41 -12.26 -7.36
N ASP A 104 -5.20 -12.68 -7.00
CA ASP A 104 -4.73 -12.63 -5.61
C ASP A 104 -4.68 -11.20 -5.06
N ARG A 105 -4.26 -10.22 -5.87
CA ARG A 105 -4.23 -8.81 -5.47
C ARG A 105 -5.63 -8.26 -5.26
N VAL A 106 -6.57 -8.50 -6.18
CA VAL A 106 -7.96 -8.05 -6.05
C VAL A 106 -8.64 -8.67 -4.84
N LEU A 107 -8.44 -9.97 -4.59
CA LEU A 107 -9.06 -10.63 -3.44
C LEU A 107 -8.49 -10.11 -2.10
N ARG A 108 -7.18 -9.85 -2.03
CA ARG A 108 -6.51 -9.45 -0.78
C ARG A 108 -6.53 -7.94 -0.53
N LEU A 109 -6.61 -7.13 -1.57
CA LEU A 109 -6.53 -5.67 -1.49
C LEU A 109 -7.84 -5.02 -1.93
N GLY A 110 -8.41 -5.47 -3.05
CA GLY A 110 -9.64 -4.90 -3.63
C GLY A 110 -10.87 -5.14 -2.77
N ILE A 111 -11.10 -6.37 -2.30
CA ILE A 111 -12.25 -6.67 -1.42
C ILE A 111 -12.17 -5.84 -0.13
N PRO A 112 -11.06 -5.85 0.64
CA PRO A 112 -10.95 -4.99 1.83
C PRO A 112 -11.11 -3.50 1.52
N LEU A 113 -10.62 -3.02 0.38
CA LEU A 113 -10.77 -1.64 -0.05
C LEU A 113 -12.24 -1.27 -0.27
N VAL A 114 -13.01 -2.11 -0.98
CA VAL A 114 -14.45 -1.89 -1.21
C VAL A 114 -15.21 -1.90 0.12
N VAL A 115 -14.96 -2.90 0.98
CA VAL A 115 -15.58 -2.97 2.30
C VAL A 115 -15.26 -1.71 3.12
N PHE A 116 -14.02 -1.24 3.07
CA PHE A 116 -13.65 -0.01 3.77
C PHE A 116 -14.39 1.21 3.22
N ILE A 117 -14.37 1.41 1.90
CA ILE A 117 -14.97 2.58 1.25
C ILE A 117 -16.46 2.72 1.55
N PHE A 118 -17.20 1.61 1.51
CA PHE A 118 -18.66 1.63 1.68
C PHE A 118 -19.13 1.38 3.12
N VAL A 119 -18.34 0.71 3.96
CA VAL A 119 -18.79 0.36 5.32
C VAL A 119 -17.97 1.11 6.36
N LEU A 120 -16.65 0.92 6.37
CA LEU A 120 -15.81 1.44 7.45
C LEU A 120 -15.60 2.96 7.37
N SER A 121 -15.47 3.54 6.17
CA SER A 121 -15.31 4.99 6.00
C SER A 121 -16.55 5.76 6.44
N PRO A 122 -17.79 5.35 6.07
CA PRO A 122 -18.99 5.98 6.61
C PRO A 122 -19.11 5.85 8.12
N ILE A 123 -18.80 4.68 8.69
CA ILE A 123 -18.80 4.46 10.14
C ILE A 123 -17.78 5.37 10.84
N ALA A 124 -16.54 5.41 10.35
CA ALA A 124 -15.50 6.27 10.91
C ALA A 124 -15.87 7.76 10.81
N SER A 125 -16.52 8.16 9.72
CA SER A 125 -16.96 9.54 9.49
C SER A 125 -18.07 10.00 10.43
N ILE A 126 -18.70 9.11 11.21
CA ILE A 126 -19.61 9.49 12.29
C ILE A 126 -18.88 10.36 13.33
N GLY A 127 -17.57 10.16 13.53
CA GLY A 127 -16.76 11.00 14.42
C GLY A 127 -16.84 12.49 14.08
N TYR A 128 -16.96 12.87 12.79
CA TYR A 128 -17.13 14.26 12.38
C TYR A 128 -18.44 14.88 12.90
N TYR A 129 -19.48 14.07 13.07
CA TYR A 129 -20.77 14.51 13.60
C TYR A 129 -20.80 14.57 15.14
N GLN A 130 -19.82 13.97 15.81
CA GLN A 130 -19.65 14.05 17.27
C GLN A 130 -18.82 15.27 17.67
N MET A 131 -18.03 15.83 16.75
CA MET A 131 -17.24 17.03 17.01
C MET A 131 -18.09 18.30 17.01
N PRO A 132 -17.69 19.34 17.77
CA PRO A 132 -18.37 20.63 17.76
C PRO A 132 -18.53 21.23 16.35
N ALA A 133 -19.70 21.82 16.08
CA ALA A 133 -19.98 22.46 14.79
C ALA A 133 -19.02 23.61 14.45
N SER A 134 -18.38 24.23 15.46
CA SER A 134 -17.33 25.23 15.27
C SER A 134 -16.09 24.68 14.56
N LEU A 135 -15.82 23.37 14.67
CA LEU A 135 -14.68 22.71 14.01
C LEU A 135 -15.05 22.13 12.65
N THR A 136 -16.25 21.57 12.50
CA THR A 136 -16.63 20.81 11.31
C THR A 136 -17.56 21.55 10.37
N GLY A 137 -18.22 22.63 10.85
CA GLY A 137 -19.29 23.31 10.13
C GLY A 137 -20.56 22.47 9.97
N ILE A 138 -20.63 21.29 10.59
CA ILE A 138 -21.77 20.37 10.47
C ILE A 138 -22.85 20.76 11.48
N THR A 139 -23.94 21.31 10.98
CA THR A 139 -25.14 21.66 11.79
C THR A 139 -26.34 20.77 11.48
N SER A 140 -26.30 20.01 10.38
CA SER A 140 -27.37 19.11 9.96
C SER A 140 -27.17 17.71 10.55
N PRO A 141 -28.24 17.00 10.95
CA PRO A 141 -28.13 15.64 11.46
C PRO A 141 -27.62 14.66 10.38
N LEU A 142 -27.01 13.58 10.85
CA LEU A 142 -26.58 12.46 10.00
C LEU A 142 -27.81 11.78 9.42
N THR A 143 -27.94 11.79 8.10
CA THR A 143 -29.06 11.17 7.37
C THR A 143 -28.54 10.33 6.20
N TRP A 144 -29.36 9.39 5.71
CA TRP A 144 -29.03 8.56 4.55
C TRP A 144 -28.68 9.38 3.29
N GLN A 145 -29.23 10.58 3.15
CA GLN A 145 -28.90 11.49 2.04
C GLN A 145 -27.44 11.99 2.08
N LYS A 146 -26.81 11.99 3.26
CA LYS A 146 -25.41 12.39 3.44
C LYS A 146 -24.44 11.25 3.21
N TYR A 147 -24.91 10.00 3.22
CA TYR A 147 -24.07 8.80 3.09
C TYR A 147 -23.08 8.86 1.91
N PRO A 148 -23.46 9.27 0.69
CA PRO A 148 -22.51 9.38 -0.43
C PRO A 148 -21.32 10.30 -0.16
N LYS A 149 -21.46 11.30 0.73
CA LYS A 149 -20.38 12.22 1.13
C LYS A 149 -19.42 11.63 2.16
N LEU A 150 -19.78 10.50 2.79
CA LEU A 150 -18.98 9.82 3.82
C LEU A 150 -18.13 8.68 3.24
N ILE A 151 -18.37 8.38 1.96
CA ILE A 151 -17.62 7.40 1.20
C ILE A 151 -16.26 8.00 0.86
N GLY A 152 -15.19 7.28 1.18
CA GLY A 152 -13.83 7.76 0.95
C GLY A 152 -12.79 6.65 1.09
N PHE A 153 -11.61 6.90 0.52
CA PHE A 153 -10.49 5.98 0.58
C PHE A 153 -9.83 5.93 1.96
N GLY A 154 -9.90 7.03 2.71
CA GLY A 154 -9.31 7.14 4.05
C GLY A 154 -7.84 6.67 4.07
N PRO A 155 -7.40 5.98 5.14
CA PRO A 155 -6.06 5.39 5.23
C PRO A 155 -5.75 4.33 4.16
N LEU A 156 -6.78 3.75 3.51
CA LEU A 156 -6.59 2.72 2.47
C LEU A 156 -6.26 3.28 1.09
N TRP A 157 -6.07 4.59 0.95
CA TRP A 157 -5.57 5.19 -0.29
C TRP A 157 -4.28 4.52 -0.78
N PHE A 158 -3.39 4.11 0.13
CA PHE A 158 -2.18 3.35 -0.17
C PHE A 158 -2.51 2.05 -0.91
N VAL A 159 -3.49 1.29 -0.41
CA VAL A 159 -3.93 0.02 -0.99
C VAL A 159 -4.53 0.23 -2.37
N ALA A 160 -5.32 1.29 -2.56
CA ALA A 160 -5.85 1.67 -3.87
C ALA A 160 -4.72 1.97 -4.86
N MET A 161 -3.70 2.71 -4.43
CA MET A 161 -2.54 3.02 -5.27
C MET A 161 -1.71 1.76 -5.61
N LEU A 162 -1.55 0.83 -4.67
CA LEU A 162 -0.91 -0.46 -4.94
C LEU A 162 -1.65 -1.27 -6.00
N LEU A 163 -2.99 -1.29 -5.96
CA LEU A 163 -3.78 -1.95 -7.01
C LEU A 163 -3.54 -1.30 -8.36
N ILE A 164 -3.56 0.03 -8.45
CA ILE A 164 -3.29 0.77 -9.68
C ILE A 164 -1.91 0.40 -10.22
N PHE A 165 -0.88 0.40 -9.38
CA PHE A 165 0.48 0.02 -9.79
C PHE A 165 0.59 -1.45 -10.19
N ASP A 166 -0.08 -2.37 -9.50
CA ASP A 166 -0.09 -3.79 -9.85
C ASP A 166 -0.78 -4.04 -11.21
N PHE A 167 -1.90 -3.36 -11.48
CA PHE A 167 -2.57 -3.40 -12.79
C PHE A 167 -1.70 -2.76 -13.88
N GLY A 168 -1.11 -1.59 -13.60
CA GLY A 168 -0.20 -0.92 -14.53
C GLY A 168 1.02 -1.78 -14.86
N TYR A 169 1.62 -2.43 -13.87
CA TYR A 169 2.72 -3.36 -14.06
C TYR A 169 2.31 -4.58 -14.88
N ALA A 170 1.15 -5.17 -14.60
CA ALA A 170 0.63 -6.30 -15.36
C ALA A 170 0.33 -5.94 -16.83
N ALA A 171 -0.27 -4.77 -17.07
CA ALA A 171 -0.54 -4.25 -18.40
C ALA A 171 0.77 -3.96 -19.16
N TRP A 172 1.73 -3.32 -18.51
CA TRP A 172 3.07 -3.09 -19.07
C TRP A 172 3.75 -4.40 -19.45
N ARG A 173 3.72 -5.40 -18.56
CA ARG A 173 4.29 -6.73 -18.84
C ARG A 173 3.56 -7.45 -19.96
N ALA A 174 2.24 -7.30 -20.08
CA ALA A 174 1.48 -7.87 -21.20
C ALA A 174 1.85 -7.21 -22.54
N ALA A 175 1.98 -5.88 -22.57
CA ALA A 175 2.37 -5.13 -23.77
C ALA A 175 3.83 -5.39 -24.20
N THR A 176 4.74 -5.54 -23.24
CA THR A 176 6.17 -5.80 -23.51
C THR A 176 6.50 -7.26 -23.74
N ARG A 177 5.61 -8.21 -23.38
CA ARG A 177 5.82 -9.65 -23.60
C ARG A 177 5.97 -10.03 -25.08
N ASN A 178 5.36 -9.25 -25.97
CA ASN A 178 5.47 -9.43 -27.42
C ASN A 178 6.71 -8.74 -28.03
N ARG A 179 7.46 -7.94 -27.25
CA ARG A 179 8.80 -7.52 -27.63
C ARG A 179 9.76 -8.65 -27.22
N ALA A 180 10.24 -9.37 -28.22
CA ALA A 180 11.20 -10.46 -28.12
C ALA A 180 12.26 -10.22 -27.04
N SER A 181 12.63 -11.32 -26.36
CA SER A 181 13.70 -11.43 -25.37
C SER A 181 14.88 -10.52 -25.72
N GLN A 182 14.96 -9.36 -25.06
CA GLN A 182 16.20 -8.59 -25.11
C GLN A 182 17.28 -9.44 -24.42
N PRO A 183 18.48 -9.59 -25.01
CA PRO A 183 19.59 -10.25 -24.36
C PRO A 183 19.82 -9.57 -23.02
N ALA A 184 20.12 -10.36 -21.99
CA ALA A 184 20.30 -9.91 -20.62
C ALA A 184 21.06 -8.57 -20.59
N ILE A 185 20.34 -7.49 -20.30
CA ILE A 185 20.98 -6.19 -20.07
C ILE A 185 21.84 -6.41 -18.84
N ASN A 186 23.16 -6.33 -19.03
CA ASN A 186 24.12 -6.30 -17.94
C ASN A 186 23.62 -5.30 -16.91
N SER A 187 23.29 -5.81 -15.72
CA SER A 187 22.72 -5.06 -14.59
C SER A 187 23.78 -4.13 -13.98
N ALA A 188 24.31 -3.20 -14.76
CA ALA A 188 25.01 -2.05 -14.20
C ALA A 188 23.94 -1.15 -13.55
N PRO A 189 24.13 -0.72 -12.29
CA PRO A 189 23.21 0.24 -11.68
C PRO A 189 23.15 1.52 -12.54
N PRO A 190 21.96 2.15 -12.67
CA PRO A 190 21.83 3.37 -13.45
C PRO A 190 22.81 4.43 -12.93
N GLY A 191 23.62 4.99 -13.83
CA GLY A 191 24.58 6.03 -13.48
C GLY A 191 23.89 7.25 -12.89
N TYR A 192 24.61 8.02 -12.08
CA TYR A 192 24.11 9.23 -11.39
C TYR A 192 23.40 10.23 -12.33
N LEU A 193 23.78 10.25 -13.61
CA LEU A 193 23.16 11.06 -14.66
C LEU A 193 21.73 10.62 -15.01
N ALA A 194 21.48 9.31 -15.08
CA ALA A 194 20.14 8.77 -15.34
C ALA A 194 19.21 9.03 -14.15
N ILE A 195 19.76 8.96 -12.93
CA ILE A 195 19.04 9.33 -11.69
C ILE A 195 18.75 10.84 -11.70
N GLY A 196 19.72 11.69 -12.06
CA GLY A 196 19.55 13.14 -12.14
C GLY A 196 18.52 13.57 -13.18
N ILE A 197 18.50 12.95 -14.36
CA ILE A 197 17.49 13.22 -15.39
C ILE A 197 16.11 12.77 -14.91
N PHE A 198 16.00 11.60 -14.29
CA PHE A 198 14.74 11.11 -13.74
C PHE A 198 14.16 12.06 -12.67
N VAL A 199 15.03 12.60 -11.80
CA VAL A 199 14.64 13.57 -10.77
C VAL A 199 14.21 14.92 -11.36
N LEU A 200 14.80 15.37 -12.47
CA LEU A 200 14.45 16.64 -13.12
C LEU A 200 13.17 16.56 -13.98
N VAL A 201 12.78 15.36 -14.40
CA VAL A 201 11.59 15.13 -15.24
C VAL A 201 10.33 14.85 -14.39
N LEU A 202 10.51 14.51 -13.11
CA LEU A 202 9.42 14.29 -12.15
C LEU A 202 9.00 15.59 -11.45
#